data_AF-A0A8T1TYU8-F1
#
_entry.id   AF-A0A8T1TYU8-F1
#
_cell.length_a   1.000
_cell.length_b   1.000
_cell.length_c   1.000
_cell.angle_alpha   90.00
_cell.angle_beta   90.00
_cell.angle_gamma   90.00
#
_symmetry.space_group_name_H-M   'P 1'
#
loop_
_entity.id
_entity.type
_entity.pdbx_description
1 polymer ?
#
loop_
_entity_poly.entity_id
_entity_poly.type
_entity_poly.pdbx_seq_one_letter_code
_entity_poly.pdbx_strand_id
1 'polypeptide(L)'
;MSARSSQGAEVAIGGGLTDRASLDATVAVVDATTIHNACISSKTRNKYTGNINGIETWIHKELSDQNTARLFYSSNDLNLEEFTPAFFEKFLVYKMCRAKSVTLSGYRSTIKDLYRLNALHCLWNMVMI
;
A
#
# COMPACT_ATOMS: atom_id res chain seq x y z
N MET A 1 -66.03 11.61 -24.81
CA MET A 1 -66.94 10.44 -24.77
C MET A 1 -66.17 9.24 -25.31
N SER A 2 -66.25 8.10 -24.59
CA SER A 2 -65.76 6.75 -24.91
C SER A 2 -64.25 6.51 -25.09
N ALA A 3 -63.65 5.41 -24.64
CA ALA A 3 -64.02 4.34 -23.70
C ALA A 3 -62.75 3.50 -23.41
N ARG A 4 -62.86 2.71 -22.33
CA ARG A 4 -61.89 1.92 -21.54
C ARG A 4 -61.47 0.57 -22.18
N SER A 5 -60.28 0.04 -21.85
CA SER A 5 -59.96 -1.39 -21.51
C SER A 5 -58.43 -1.55 -21.33
N SER A 6 -57.82 -1.69 -20.14
CA SER A 6 -57.71 -2.86 -19.23
C SER A 6 -57.23 -4.16 -19.88
N GLN A 7 -56.01 -4.60 -19.54
CA GLN A 7 -55.69 -5.97 -19.09
C GLN A 7 -54.25 -6.01 -18.52
N GLY A 8 -54.08 -6.51 -17.30
CA GLY A 8 -52.78 -6.78 -16.68
C GLY A 8 -52.23 -8.15 -17.06
N ALA A 9 -50.93 -8.33 -16.87
CA ALA A 9 -50.31 -9.62 -16.62
C ALA A 9 -49.16 -9.44 -15.62
N GLU A 10 -49.16 -10.34 -14.67
CA GLU A 10 -48.40 -10.40 -13.43
C GLU A 10 -47.11 -11.20 -13.62
N VAL A 11 -46.14 -10.95 -12.74
CA VAL A 11 -44.98 -11.76 -12.31
C VAL A 11 -43.90 -12.19 -13.32
N ALA A 12 -42.67 -11.73 -13.06
CA ALA A 12 -41.56 -12.63 -12.72
C ALA A 12 -40.49 -11.85 -11.91
N ILE A 13 -40.57 -11.90 -10.58
CA ILE A 13 -39.39 -11.66 -9.73
C ILE A 13 -38.53 -12.93 -9.85
N GLY A 14 -37.68 -12.95 -10.86
CA GLY A 14 -36.65 -13.98 -11.03
C GLY A 14 -35.41 -13.62 -10.23
N GLY A 15 -35.42 -13.89 -8.92
CA GLY A 15 -34.19 -13.98 -8.14
C GLY A 15 -33.56 -15.36 -8.33
N GLY A 16 -32.26 -15.43 -8.64
CA GLY A 16 -31.49 -16.64 -8.43
C GLY A 16 -30.37 -16.93 -9.44
N LEU A 17 -29.14 -16.91 -8.92
CA LEU A 17 -27.95 -17.70 -9.30
C LEU A 17 -26.91 -17.13 -10.29
N THR A 18 -27.18 -16.10 -11.09
CA THR A 18 -26.16 -15.61 -12.04
C THR A 18 -25.27 -14.48 -11.52
N ASP A 19 -25.71 -13.70 -10.53
CA ASP A 19 -24.90 -12.59 -10.01
C ASP A 19 -23.80 -13.03 -9.06
N ARG A 20 -24.00 -14.08 -8.25
CA ARG A 20 -22.98 -14.49 -7.27
C ARG A 20 -21.78 -15.12 -7.93
N ALA A 21 -21.96 -15.94 -8.97
CA ALA A 21 -20.85 -16.53 -9.73
C ALA A 21 -20.14 -15.49 -10.61
N SER A 22 -20.88 -14.49 -11.12
CA SER A 22 -20.30 -13.36 -11.85
C SER A 22 -19.52 -12.43 -10.92
N LEU A 23 -20.03 -12.13 -9.72
CA LEU A 23 -19.26 -11.46 -8.68
C LEU A 23 -18.06 -12.30 -8.26
N ASP A 24 -18.21 -13.61 -8.04
CA ASP A 24 -17.13 -14.52 -7.60
C ASP A 24 -16.00 -14.60 -8.65
N ALA A 25 -16.35 -14.65 -9.94
CA ALA A 25 -15.39 -14.60 -11.04
C ALA A 25 -14.74 -13.21 -11.25
N THR A 26 -15.47 -12.12 -10.94
CA THR A 26 -14.93 -10.75 -11.03
C THR A 26 -14.10 -10.39 -9.79
N VAL A 27 -14.45 -10.94 -8.63
CA VAL A 27 -13.76 -10.82 -7.34
C VAL A 27 -12.47 -11.66 -7.34
N ALA A 28 -12.45 -12.78 -8.07
CA ALA A 28 -11.27 -13.64 -8.22
C ALA A 28 -10.09 -12.97 -8.95
N VAL A 29 -10.26 -11.78 -9.57
CA VAL A 29 -9.17 -11.06 -10.25
C VAL A 29 -9.11 -9.58 -9.85
N VAL A 30 -9.49 -9.24 -8.62
CA VAL A 30 -9.01 -7.97 -8.06
C VAL A 30 -7.70 -8.26 -7.33
N ASP A 31 -6.60 -8.03 -8.04
CA ASP A 31 -5.25 -8.16 -7.48
C ASP A 31 -5.12 -7.34 -6.18
N ALA A 32 -4.42 -7.88 -5.19
CA ALA A 32 -4.24 -7.25 -3.88
C ALA A 32 -3.66 -5.84 -4.00
N THR A 33 -2.81 -5.61 -5.02
CA THR A 33 -2.26 -4.30 -5.36
C THR A 33 -3.34 -3.33 -5.85
N THR A 34 -4.30 -3.79 -6.66
CA THR A 34 -5.41 -2.96 -7.13
C THR A 34 -6.32 -2.52 -5.98
N ILE A 35 -6.64 -3.45 -5.06
CA ILE A 35 -7.41 -3.12 -3.84
C ILE A 35 -6.64 -2.09 -3.00
N HIS A 36 -5.35 -2.34 -2.76
CA HIS A 36 -4.48 -1.43 -2.01
C HIS A 36 -4.45 -0.03 -2.64
N ASN A 37 -4.22 0.06 -3.94
CA ASN A 37 -4.16 1.32 -4.68
C ASN A 37 -5.47 2.11 -4.59
N ALA A 38 -6.62 1.42 -4.59
CA ALA A 38 -7.92 2.06 -4.39
C ALA A 38 -8.10 2.59 -2.96
N CYS A 39 -7.48 1.96 -1.97
CA CYS A 39 -7.52 2.39 -0.57
C CYS A 39 -6.57 3.57 -0.25
N ILE A 40 -5.63 3.91 -1.13
CA ILE A 40 -4.63 4.95 -0.89
C ILE A 40 -4.92 6.21 -1.72
N SER A 41 -5.18 7.31 -1.01
CA SER A 41 -5.34 8.62 -1.66
C SER A 41 -4.05 9.10 -2.33
N SER A 42 -4.16 9.90 -3.40
CA SER A 42 -3.01 10.56 -4.03
C SER A 42 -2.20 11.42 -3.06
N LYS A 43 -2.88 12.07 -2.09
CA LYS A 43 -2.21 12.86 -1.05
C LYS A 43 -1.32 11.98 -0.16
N THR A 44 -1.78 10.79 0.18
CA THR A 44 -1.00 9.80 0.94
C THR A 44 0.17 9.29 0.11
N ARG A 45 -0.04 8.98 -1.17
CA ARG A 45 1.02 8.56 -2.09
C ARG A 45 2.15 9.60 -2.17
N ASN A 46 1.80 10.87 -2.34
CA ASN A 46 2.78 11.95 -2.38
C ASN A 46 3.58 12.08 -1.07
N LYS A 47 2.92 11.88 0.08
CA LYS A 47 3.61 11.82 1.37
C LYS A 47 4.57 10.64 1.44
N TYR A 48 4.16 9.47 0.94
CA TYR A 48 5.01 8.29 0.92
C TYR A 48 6.23 8.48 0.03
N THR A 49 6.07 9.04 -1.16
CA THR A 49 7.20 9.43 -2.03
C THR A 49 8.15 10.38 -1.31
N GLY A 50 7.65 11.43 -0.65
CA GLY A 50 8.51 12.33 0.12
C GLY A 50 9.24 11.66 1.28
N ASN A 51 8.59 10.71 1.94
CA ASN A 51 9.20 9.92 3.02
C ASN A 51 10.29 8.97 2.48
N ILE A 52 10.06 8.30 1.35
CA ILE A 52 11.05 7.44 0.69
C ILE A 52 12.28 8.27 0.31
N ASN A 53 12.08 9.39 -0.40
CA ASN A 53 13.18 10.29 -0.79
C ASN A 53 14.01 10.75 0.42
N GLY A 54 13.36 10.98 1.57
CA GLY A 54 14.04 11.34 2.81
C GLY A 54 14.94 10.23 3.38
N ILE A 55 14.55 8.97 3.20
CA ILE A 55 15.33 7.79 3.59
C ILE A 55 16.49 7.61 2.60
N GLU A 56 16.23 7.64 1.30
CA GLU A 56 17.27 7.50 0.26
C GLU A 56 18.34 8.58 0.38
N THR A 57 17.91 9.83 0.64
CA THR A 57 18.83 10.96 0.88
C THR A 57 19.70 10.70 2.10
N TRP A 58 19.15 10.12 3.17
CA TRP A 58 19.93 9.76 4.34
C TRP A 58 20.93 8.65 4.01
N ILE A 59 20.53 7.62 3.28
CA ILE A 59 21.43 6.53 2.89
C ILE A 59 22.60 7.07 2.06
N HIS A 60 22.34 7.87 1.03
CA HIS A 60 23.39 8.39 0.17
C HIS A 60 24.33 9.39 0.84
N LYS A 61 23.86 10.16 1.83
CA LYS A 61 24.65 11.24 2.44
C LYS A 61 25.37 10.84 3.72
N GLU A 62 24.77 9.94 4.50
CA GLU A 62 25.17 9.73 5.89
C GLU A 62 25.68 8.31 6.14
N LEU A 63 25.34 7.34 5.26
CA LEU A 63 25.97 6.03 5.27
C LEU A 63 27.16 6.05 4.31
N SER A 64 28.39 6.10 4.85
CA SER A 64 29.63 6.03 4.06
C SER A 64 30.14 4.60 3.85
N ASP A 65 29.34 3.59 4.22
CA ASP A 65 29.77 2.20 4.18
C ASP A 65 29.79 1.68 2.75
N GLN A 66 30.81 0.88 2.41
CA GLN A 66 30.97 0.25 1.08
C GLN A 66 29.78 -0.63 0.65
N ASN A 67 28.84 -0.93 1.56
CA ASN A 67 27.68 -1.77 1.30
C ASN A 67 26.38 -0.99 1.06
N THR A 68 26.37 0.34 1.00
CA THR A 68 25.15 1.12 0.70
C THR A 68 24.56 0.81 -0.66
N ALA A 69 25.39 0.43 -1.64
CA ALA A 69 24.94 0.00 -2.96
C ALA A 69 23.98 -1.21 -2.91
N ARG A 70 24.10 -2.09 -1.91
CA ARG A 70 23.22 -3.26 -1.75
C ARG A 70 21.81 -2.90 -1.29
N LEU A 71 21.66 -1.73 -0.67
CA LEU A 71 20.36 -1.20 -0.22
C LEU A 71 19.49 -0.71 -1.37
N PHE A 72 19.98 -0.72 -2.62
CA PHE A 72 19.24 -0.32 -3.79
C PHE A 72 19.28 -1.40 -4.88
N TYR A 73 18.16 -1.57 -5.58
CA TYR A 73 18.13 -2.32 -6.83
C TYR A 73 18.76 -1.51 -7.95
N SER A 74 19.02 -2.14 -9.10
CA SER A 74 19.50 -1.45 -10.31
C SER A 74 18.53 -0.38 -10.84
N SER A 75 17.25 -0.46 -10.48
CA SER A 75 16.24 0.58 -10.76
C SER A 75 16.38 1.82 -9.88
N ASN A 76 17.32 1.82 -8.93
CA ASN A 76 17.52 2.83 -7.90
C ASN A 76 16.38 2.90 -6.86
N ASP A 77 15.50 1.89 -6.85
CA ASP A 77 14.53 1.68 -5.78
C ASP A 77 15.17 1.00 -4.58
N LEU A 78 14.62 1.23 -3.39
CA LEU A 78 15.08 0.62 -2.16
C LEU A 78 14.93 -0.91 -2.21
N ASN A 79 16.04 -1.63 -2.02
CA ASN A 79 16.04 -3.08 -1.89
C ASN A 79 15.54 -3.48 -0.50
N LEU A 80 14.27 -3.89 -0.40
CA LEU A 80 13.64 -4.23 0.87
C LEU A 80 14.16 -5.53 1.51
N GLU A 81 14.86 -6.37 0.75
CA GLU A 81 15.51 -7.57 1.31
C GLU A 81 16.76 -7.19 2.13
N GLU A 82 17.47 -6.16 1.71
CA GLU A 82 18.68 -5.65 2.36
C GLU A 82 18.39 -4.49 3.33
N PHE A 83 17.38 -3.66 3.02
CA PHE A 83 16.89 -2.59 3.89
C PHE A 83 16.02 -3.17 5.01
N THR A 84 16.66 -3.87 5.93
CA THR A 84 16.01 -4.53 7.07
C THR A 84 15.40 -3.53 8.07
N PRO A 85 14.50 -3.98 8.96
CA PRO A 85 14.00 -3.14 10.06
C PRO A 85 15.11 -2.49 10.91
N ALA A 86 16.24 -3.17 11.12
CA ALA A 86 17.38 -2.62 11.84
C ALA A 86 18.01 -1.40 11.13
N PHE A 87 18.06 -1.38 9.80
CA PHE A 87 18.48 -0.19 9.05
C PHE A 87 17.49 0.96 9.22
N PHE A 88 16.19 0.64 9.24
CA PHE A 88 15.17 1.64 9.48
C PHE A 88 15.25 2.22 10.91
N GLU A 89 15.61 1.44 11.92
CA GLU A 89 15.86 1.96 13.27
C GLU A 89 17.03 2.93 13.31
N LYS A 90 18.15 2.63 12.62
CA LYS A 90 19.27 3.58 12.48
C LYS A 90 18.81 4.91 11.86
N PHE A 91 17.97 4.85 10.84
CA PHE A 91 17.35 6.04 10.26
C PHE A 91 16.49 6.81 11.26
N LEU A 92 15.66 6.11 12.05
CA LEU A 92 14.83 6.74 13.06
C LEU A 92 15.66 7.41 14.16
N VAL A 93 16.75 6.79 14.62
CA VAL A 93 17.70 7.41 15.56
C VAL A 93 18.33 8.66 14.95
N TYR A 94 18.71 8.64 13.68
CA TYR A 94 19.21 9.83 13.00
C TYR A 94 18.16 10.95 12.91
N LYS A 95 16.88 10.60 12.69
CA LYS A 95 15.79 11.58 12.55
C LYS A 95 15.16 12.04 13.86
N MET A 96 15.28 11.29 14.96
CA MET A 96 14.50 11.57 16.18
C MET A 96 14.79 12.95 16.78
N CYS A 97 16.03 13.44 16.70
CA CYS A 97 16.40 14.78 17.18
C CYS A 97 16.06 15.89 16.17
N ARG A 98 15.64 15.54 14.95
CA ARG A 98 15.52 16.45 13.79
C ARG A 98 14.09 16.51 13.24
N ALA A 99 13.17 15.71 13.77
CA ALA A 99 11.82 15.56 13.25
C ALA A 99 10.82 15.41 14.39
N LYS A 100 9.59 15.89 14.15
CA LYS A 100 8.47 15.72 15.09
C LYS A 100 7.97 14.28 15.04
N SER A 101 7.31 13.84 16.11
CA SER A 101 6.68 12.51 16.20
C SER A 101 5.79 12.18 15.01
N VAL A 102 4.99 13.15 14.53
CA VAL A 102 4.12 12.99 13.34
C VAL A 102 4.90 12.61 12.08
N THR A 103 6.11 13.15 11.91
CA THR A 103 6.98 12.85 10.76
C THR A 103 7.57 11.45 10.91
N LEU A 104 8.01 11.07 12.11
CA LEU A 104 8.51 9.71 12.40
C LEU A 104 7.43 8.64 12.16
N SER A 105 6.18 8.91 12.58
CA SER A 105 5.03 8.05 12.29
C SER A 105 4.74 7.98 10.79
N GLY A 106 4.97 9.07 10.05
CA GLY A 106 4.91 9.10 8.59
C GLY A 106 5.87 8.10 7.96
N TYR A 107 7.16 8.16 8.32
CA TYR A 107 8.17 7.22 7.84
C TYR A 107 7.80 5.77 8.17
N ARG A 108 7.37 5.49 9.41
CA ARG A 108 6.93 4.14 9.84
C ARG A 108 5.79 3.62 8.97
N SER A 109 4.79 4.46 8.70
CA SER A 109 3.63 4.08 7.89
C SER A 109 4.04 3.79 6.45
N THR A 110 4.93 4.60 5.87
CA THR A 110 5.44 4.41 4.52
C THR A 110 6.22 3.10 4.37
N ILE A 111 7.16 2.81 5.28
CA ILE A 111 7.91 1.55 5.24
C ILE A 111 6.98 0.35 5.43
N LYS A 112 6.05 0.43 6.38
CA LYS A 112 5.04 -0.62 6.57
C LYS A 112 4.25 -0.90 5.29
N ASP A 113 3.86 0.16 4.60
CA ASP A 113 3.10 0.06 3.35
C ASP A 113 3.91 -0.61 2.23
N LEU A 114 5.17 -0.21 2.06
CA LEU A 114 6.09 -0.83 1.09
C LEU A 114 6.29 -2.32 1.34
N TYR A 115 6.48 -2.72 2.59
CA TYR A 115 6.62 -4.14 2.95
C TYR A 115 5.34 -4.94 2.69
N ARG A 116 4.16 -4.32 2.84
CA ARG A 116 2.87 -4.97 2.52
C ARG A 116 2.71 -5.19 1.03
N LEU A 117 3.10 -4.22 0.20
CA LEU A 117 3.04 -4.31 -1.26
C LEU A 117 3.96 -5.41 -1.81
N ASN A 118 5.11 -5.63 -1.18
CA ASN A 118 6.07 -6.65 -1.60
C ASN A 118 5.82 -8.02 -0.96
N ALA A 119 4.68 -8.20 -0.27
CA ALA A 119 4.34 -9.42 0.48
C ALA A 119 5.39 -9.85 1.54
N LEU A 120 6.29 -8.95 1.94
CA LEU A 120 7.33 -9.16 2.96
C LEU A 120 6.80 -8.94 4.39
N HIS A 121 5.48 -9.07 4.58
CA HIS A 121 4.76 -8.67 5.80
C HIS A 121 5.23 -9.40 7.07
N CYS A 122 5.78 -10.62 6.92
CA CYS A 122 6.27 -11.44 8.02
C CYS A 122 7.46 -10.83 8.77
N LEU A 123 8.28 -10.02 8.07
CA LEU A 123 9.51 -9.45 8.62
C LEU A 123 9.27 -8.22 9.51
N TRP A 124 8.15 -7.52 9.33
CA TRP A 124 7.92 -6.23 9.99
C TRP A 124 7.21 -6.36 11.35
N ASN A 125 6.31 -7.34 11.52
CA ASN A 125 5.56 -7.50 12.77
C ASN A 125 6.37 -8.13 13.93
N MET A 126 7.56 -8.68 13.66
CA MET A 126 8.40 -9.31 14.70
C MET A 126 9.45 -8.37 15.33
N VAL A 127 9.78 -7.24 14.69
CA VAL A 127 10.92 -6.40 15.12
C VAL A 127 10.50 -5.08 15.77
N MET A 128 9.27 -4.59 15.54
CA MET A 128 8.82 -3.33 16.13
C MET A 128 7.50 -3.49 16.90
N ILE A 129 7.61 -3.98 18.14
CA ILE A 129 6.64 -3.79 19.23
C ILE A 129 7.19 -2.73 20.17
#